data_AF-A0A7I9WPA4-F1
#
_entry.id   AF-A0A7I9WPA4-F1
#
_cell.length_a   1.000
_cell.length_b   1.000
_cell.length_c   1.000
_cell.angle_alpha   90.00
_cell.angle_beta   90.00
_cell.angle_gamma   90.00
#
_symmetry.space_group_name_H-M   'P 1'
#
loop_
_entity.id
_entity.type
_entity.pdbx_description
1 polymer ?
#
loop_
_entity_poly.entity_id
_entity_poly.type
_entity_poly.pdbx_seq_one_letter_code
_entity_poly.pdbx_strand_id
1 'polypeptide(L)'
;MTAVVDDPLIAGMTIRRVLPLHESSRRLRVLYPECPRVYGVAVMGDVSRRRWWPLTAAVTGDRLEVMFAAAAEEMDSRTAAAQQLAATLAHAVIGRVVALVVLEGRAWDTGLENLWVHVDSEGAIDWLGVVDPTVRVLPDDPCVRSGRPAEGVVELPSEAALATWIAHRCHRSLTPLFAKLHQISDGAVSVESMWQTVGSAIVVAATQVPMLAGYSEVVGMRRGQAVLDALVGFGLPVRGPSRLRRAGSLFARPGRHEGLAKLGQPCLY
;
A
#
# COMPACT_ATOMS: atom_id res chain seq x y z
N MET A 1 22.08 -17.28 -4.40
CA MET A 1 22.57 -16.22 -3.51
C MET A 1 22.02 -14.90 -4.02
N THR A 2 20.91 -14.43 -3.47
CA THR A 2 20.39 -13.09 -3.75
C THR A 2 21.33 -12.08 -3.10
N ALA A 3 21.81 -11.11 -3.89
CA ALA A 3 22.71 -10.09 -3.38
C ALA A 3 21.92 -9.21 -2.42
N VAL A 4 22.30 -9.18 -1.14
CA VAL A 4 21.75 -8.23 -0.19
C VAL A 4 22.19 -6.85 -0.65
N VAL A 5 21.25 -6.05 -1.16
CA VAL A 5 21.52 -4.66 -1.50
C VAL A 5 21.73 -3.91 -0.20
N ASP A 6 22.92 -3.34 -0.02
CA ASP A 6 23.19 -2.42 1.08
C ASP A 6 22.51 -1.09 0.76
N ASP A 7 21.31 -0.91 1.31
CA ASP A 7 20.50 0.27 1.08
C ASP A 7 20.99 1.42 1.99
N PRO A 8 21.54 2.52 1.43
CA PRO A 8 22.21 3.55 2.22
C PRO A 8 21.26 4.31 3.15
N LEU A 9 19.97 4.41 2.83
CA LEU A 9 19.00 5.06 3.70
C LEU A 9 18.64 4.17 4.90
N ILE A 10 18.58 2.86 4.67
CA ILE A 10 18.37 1.87 5.74
C ILE A 10 19.61 1.74 6.61
N ALA A 11 20.80 1.65 6.01
CA ALA A 11 22.08 1.57 6.72
C ALA A 11 22.37 2.84 7.54
N GLY A 12 21.91 4.01 7.07
CA GLY A 12 22.04 5.29 7.76
C GLY A 12 21.08 5.50 8.93
N MET A 13 20.17 4.55 9.23
CA MET A 13 19.23 4.68 10.35
C MET A 13 19.96 4.58 11.70
N THR A 14 19.65 5.48 12.63
CA THR A 14 20.18 5.47 14.01
C THR A 14 19.10 5.06 15.00
N ILE A 15 18.86 3.75 15.12
CA ILE A 15 17.83 3.20 16.02
C ILE A 15 18.36 3.15 17.46
N ARG A 16 17.99 4.13 18.28
CA ARG A 16 18.38 4.17 19.71
C ARG A 16 17.65 3.12 20.54
N ARG A 17 16.44 2.76 20.12
CA ARG A 17 15.58 1.80 20.78
C ARG A 17 14.77 1.02 19.76
N VAL A 18 14.90 -0.30 19.81
CA VAL A 18 14.08 -1.19 18.99
C VAL A 18 12.66 -1.22 19.53
N LEU A 19 11.70 -1.03 18.63
CA LEU A 19 10.25 -1.08 18.88
C LEU A 19 9.63 -2.15 17.98
N PRO A 20 8.42 -2.63 18.26
CA PRO A 20 7.79 -3.68 17.45
C PRO A 20 7.70 -3.36 15.95
N LEU A 21 7.49 -2.09 15.58
CA LEU A 21 7.50 -1.67 14.18
C LEU A 21 8.87 -1.86 13.50
N HIS A 22 9.98 -1.69 14.23
CA HIS A 22 11.32 -1.93 13.69
C HIS A 22 11.50 -3.40 13.29
N GLU A 23 11.07 -4.30 14.16
CA GLU A 23 11.13 -5.75 13.93
C GLU A 23 10.24 -6.15 12.75
N SER A 24 9.01 -5.66 12.70
CA SER A 24 8.11 -5.87 11.56
C SER A 24 8.69 -5.29 10.27
N SER A 25 9.23 -4.07 10.30
CA SER A 25 9.86 -3.44 9.13
C SER A 25 11.09 -4.20 8.64
N ARG A 26 11.88 -4.79 9.55
CA ARG A 26 13.01 -5.66 9.20
C ARG A 26 12.54 -6.88 8.42
N ARG A 27 11.48 -7.54 8.87
CA ARG A 27 10.90 -8.70 8.16
C ARG A 27 10.29 -8.31 6.82
N LEU A 28 9.60 -7.17 6.73
CA LEU A 28 9.07 -6.64 5.48
C LEU A 28 10.17 -6.33 4.45
N ARG A 29 11.34 -5.82 4.87
CA ARG A 29 12.48 -5.58 3.98
C ARG A 29 13.07 -6.86 3.39
N VAL A 30 12.99 -7.97 4.13
CA VAL A 30 13.47 -9.29 3.67
C VAL A 30 12.56 -9.91 2.62
N LEU A 31 11.29 -9.47 2.51
CA LEU A 31 10.37 -9.98 1.47
C LEU A 31 10.86 -9.68 0.05
N TYR A 32 11.56 -8.55 -0.13
CA TYR A 32 12.13 -8.18 -1.42
C TYR A 32 13.51 -7.53 -1.22
N PRO A 33 14.56 -8.33 -1.01
CA PRO A 33 15.91 -7.84 -0.62
C PRO A 33 16.54 -6.84 -1.62
N GLU A 34 16.15 -6.94 -2.88
CA GLU A 34 16.61 -6.13 -4.01
C GLU A 34 15.96 -4.75 -3.98
N CYS A 35 14.77 -4.66 -3.38
CA CYS A 35 13.99 -3.43 -3.22
C CYS A 35 13.43 -3.35 -1.79
N PRO A 36 14.28 -3.27 -0.75
CA PRO A 36 13.87 -3.45 0.65
C PRO A 36 12.90 -2.36 1.12
N ARG A 37 12.94 -1.19 0.45
CA ARG A 37 12.03 -0.07 0.67
C ARG A 37 10.61 -0.32 0.18
N VAL A 38 10.30 -1.37 -0.60
CA VAL A 38 8.95 -1.57 -1.18
C VAL A 38 7.90 -1.81 -0.10
N TYR A 39 8.21 -2.61 0.92
CA TYR A 39 7.29 -2.93 2.01
C TYR A 39 7.73 -2.36 3.36
N GLY A 40 9.03 -2.38 3.66
CA GLY A 40 9.54 -1.86 4.92
C GLY A 40 9.37 -0.36 5.04
N VAL A 41 9.07 0.11 6.26
CA VAL A 41 8.95 1.54 6.57
C VAL A 41 10.11 2.02 7.43
N ALA A 42 10.32 3.33 7.45
CA ALA A 42 11.20 4.00 8.40
C ALA A 42 10.40 4.51 9.61
N VAL A 43 11.08 4.67 10.73
CA VAL A 43 10.59 5.50 11.85
C VAL A 43 11.30 6.84 11.74
N MET A 44 10.53 7.92 11.69
CA MET A 44 11.06 9.26 11.37
C MET A 44 12.04 9.79 12.41
N GLY A 45 12.03 9.24 13.62
CA GLY A 45 13.00 9.53 14.68
C GLY A 45 14.41 8.98 14.40
N ASP A 46 14.54 8.00 13.51
CA ASP A 46 15.78 7.27 13.27
C ASP A 46 16.46 7.63 11.93
N VAL A 47 15.87 8.53 11.13
CA VAL A 47 16.38 8.94 9.81
C VAL A 47 16.75 10.42 9.76
N SER A 48 17.72 10.76 8.90
CA SER A 48 17.94 12.14 8.47
C SER A 48 16.79 12.59 7.57
N ARG A 49 16.24 13.79 7.81
CA ARG A 49 15.07 14.30 7.06
C ARG A 49 15.40 14.88 5.67
N ARG A 50 16.61 14.65 5.15
CA ARG A 50 16.95 15.06 3.78
C ARG A 50 16.05 14.34 2.77
N ARG A 51 15.38 15.09 1.89
CA ARG A 51 14.37 14.60 0.91
C ARG A 51 13.13 13.93 1.51
N TRP A 52 12.96 14.00 2.83
CA TRP A 52 11.74 13.60 3.49
C TRP A 52 10.79 14.78 3.61
N TRP A 53 9.51 14.56 3.38
CA TRP A 53 8.49 15.55 3.66
C TRP A 53 7.21 14.89 4.21
N PRO A 54 6.46 15.60 5.08
CA PRO A 54 5.24 15.06 5.65
C PRO A 54 4.19 14.93 4.55
N LEU A 55 3.49 13.78 4.47
CA LEU A 55 2.55 13.51 3.39
C LEU A 55 1.38 14.51 3.38
N THR A 56 1.08 15.16 4.50
CA THR A 56 0.14 16.29 4.57
C THR A 56 0.48 17.41 3.58
N ALA A 57 1.75 17.64 3.26
CA ALA A 57 2.18 18.67 2.31
C ALA A 57 1.75 18.37 0.87
N ALA A 58 1.38 17.13 0.53
CA ALA A 58 0.75 16.79 -0.75
C ALA A 58 -0.64 17.43 -0.89
N VAL A 59 -1.32 17.70 0.22
CA VAL A 59 -2.67 18.28 0.27
C VAL A 59 -2.60 19.79 0.53
N THR A 60 -1.74 20.23 1.46
CA THR A 60 -1.70 21.63 1.90
C THR A 60 -0.77 22.52 1.08
N GLY A 61 0.11 21.94 0.25
CA GLY A 61 1.09 22.65 -0.55
C GLY A 61 1.04 22.29 -2.03
N ASP A 62 2.15 22.52 -2.72
CA ASP A 62 2.36 22.30 -4.15
C ASP A 62 3.06 20.98 -4.47
N ARG A 63 3.48 20.19 -3.47
CA ARG A 63 4.29 18.97 -3.66
C ARG A 63 3.67 18.00 -4.65
N LEU A 64 2.37 17.71 -4.51
CA LEU A 64 1.67 16.78 -5.40
C LEU A 64 1.50 17.35 -6.82
N GLU A 65 1.37 18.68 -6.93
CA GLU A 65 1.26 19.38 -8.21
C GLU A 65 2.58 19.36 -8.98
N VAL A 66 3.70 19.62 -8.30
CA VAL A 66 5.05 19.51 -8.87
C VAL A 66 5.34 18.08 -9.33
N MET A 67 5.01 17.07 -8.51
CA MET A 67 5.17 15.68 -8.89
C MET A 67 4.32 15.31 -10.11
N PHE A 68 3.08 15.79 -10.17
CA PHE A 68 2.20 15.54 -11.31
C PHE A 68 2.70 16.22 -12.59
N ALA A 69 3.15 17.47 -12.51
CA ALA A 69 3.68 18.19 -13.65
C ALA A 69 4.92 17.48 -14.23
N ALA A 70 5.87 17.10 -13.37
CA ALA A 70 7.07 16.37 -13.79
C ALA A 70 6.73 15.02 -14.44
N ALA A 71 5.86 14.22 -13.81
CA ALA A 71 5.45 12.93 -14.37
C ALA A 71 4.66 13.09 -15.69
N ALA A 72 3.81 14.12 -15.81
CA ALA A 72 3.05 14.36 -17.03
C ALA A 72 3.95 14.78 -18.20
N GLU A 73 5.00 15.55 -17.92
CA GLU A 73 6.03 15.92 -18.90
C GLU A 73 6.86 14.70 -19.33
N GLU A 74 7.35 13.91 -18.38
CA GLU A 74 8.15 12.71 -18.66
C GLU A 74 7.38 11.66 -19.48
N MET A 75 6.11 11.43 -19.16
CA MET A 75 5.29 10.41 -19.82
C MET A 75 4.58 10.90 -21.09
N ASP A 76 4.67 12.20 -21.41
CA ASP A 76 3.85 12.87 -22.42
C ASP A 76 2.35 12.53 -22.30
N SER A 77 1.87 12.37 -21.05
CA SER A 77 0.52 11.90 -20.77
C SER A 77 0.06 12.22 -19.35
N ARG A 78 -0.86 13.18 -19.25
CA ARG A 78 -1.52 13.55 -17.98
C ARG A 78 -2.28 12.39 -17.35
N THR A 79 -2.93 11.56 -18.17
CA THR A 79 -3.68 10.40 -17.69
C THR A 79 -2.74 9.35 -17.10
N ALA A 80 -1.64 9.03 -17.80
CA ALA A 80 -0.67 8.07 -17.30
C ALA A 80 -0.02 8.56 -16.00
N ALA A 81 0.37 9.85 -15.94
CA ALA A 81 0.93 10.46 -14.73
C ALA A 81 -0.04 10.42 -13.55
N ALA A 82 -1.32 10.75 -13.77
CA ALA A 82 -2.34 10.67 -12.72
C ALA A 82 -2.58 9.23 -12.25
N GLN A 83 -2.58 8.25 -13.15
CA GLN A 83 -2.73 6.83 -12.80
C GLN A 83 -1.52 6.33 -11.99
N GLN A 84 -0.31 6.67 -12.42
CA GLN A 84 0.92 6.32 -11.72
C GLN A 84 0.96 6.93 -10.32
N LEU A 85 0.65 8.22 -10.17
CA LEU A 85 0.61 8.86 -8.86
C LEU A 85 -0.49 8.29 -7.97
N ALA A 86 -1.67 7.97 -8.51
CA ALA A 86 -2.71 7.29 -7.75
C ALA A 86 -2.23 5.91 -7.23
N ALA A 87 -1.51 5.15 -8.05
CA ALA A 87 -0.93 3.87 -7.64
C ALA A 87 0.16 4.04 -6.58
N THR A 88 1.05 5.01 -6.74
CA THR A 88 2.10 5.33 -5.77
C THR A 88 1.52 5.74 -4.42
N LEU A 89 0.49 6.60 -4.41
CA LEU A 89 -0.20 7.02 -3.19
C LEU A 89 -0.97 5.86 -2.55
N ALA A 90 -1.65 5.03 -3.33
CA ALA A 90 -2.32 3.83 -2.82
C ALA A 90 -1.31 2.85 -2.19
N HIS A 91 -0.17 2.61 -2.84
CA HIS A 91 0.87 1.74 -2.27
C HIS A 91 1.48 2.34 -1.00
N ALA A 92 1.78 3.63 -1.00
CA ALA A 92 2.32 4.35 0.15
C ALA A 92 1.38 4.30 1.37
N VAL A 93 0.09 4.55 1.18
CA VAL A 93 -0.85 4.60 2.31
C VAL A 93 -1.33 3.22 2.74
N ILE A 94 -1.77 2.36 1.80
CA ILE A 94 -2.45 1.10 2.14
C ILE A 94 -1.69 -0.15 1.71
N GLY A 95 -1.03 -0.16 0.55
CA GLY A 95 -0.34 -1.36 0.06
C GLY A 95 0.69 -1.90 1.06
N ARG A 96 1.53 -1.01 1.62
CA ARG A 96 2.56 -1.35 2.62
C ARG A 96 1.97 -1.85 3.94
N VAL A 97 0.96 -1.18 4.49
CA VAL A 97 0.38 -1.62 5.77
C VAL A 97 -0.36 -2.94 5.60
N VAL A 98 -1.01 -3.17 4.45
CA VAL A 98 -1.66 -4.44 4.16
C VAL A 98 -0.65 -5.56 4.06
N ALA A 99 0.56 -5.31 3.51
CA ALA A 99 1.64 -6.30 3.56
C ALA A 99 1.95 -6.74 5.00
N LEU A 100 1.94 -5.82 5.96
CA LEU A 100 2.12 -6.15 7.37
C LEU A 100 0.91 -6.90 7.97
N VAL A 101 -0.31 -6.49 7.61
CA VAL A 101 -1.54 -7.15 8.07
C VAL A 101 -1.54 -8.59 7.62
N VAL A 102 -1.27 -8.86 6.35
CA VAL A 102 -1.30 -10.24 5.83
C VAL A 102 -0.18 -11.07 6.45
N LEU A 103 1.03 -10.52 6.56
CA LEU A 103 2.21 -11.19 7.13
C LEU A 103 2.06 -11.49 8.63
N GLU A 104 1.61 -10.52 9.43
CA GLU A 104 1.74 -10.59 10.90
C GLU A 104 0.44 -10.32 11.65
N GLY A 105 -0.63 -9.87 10.98
CA GLY A 105 -1.83 -9.40 11.66
C GLY A 105 -1.57 -8.12 12.45
N ARG A 106 -0.62 -7.31 11.99
CA ARG A 106 -0.25 -6.02 12.60
C ARG A 106 -0.48 -4.86 11.64
N ALA A 107 -0.59 -3.66 12.16
CA ALA A 107 -0.65 -2.44 11.35
C ALA A 107 -0.12 -1.21 12.09
N TRP A 108 0.60 -0.34 11.38
CA TRP A 108 0.86 1.02 11.87
C TRP A 108 -0.28 1.96 11.49
N ASP A 109 -0.26 3.17 12.05
CA ASP A 109 -1.23 4.20 11.72
C ASP A 109 -0.93 4.86 10.36
N THR A 110 -1.86 4.72 9.42
CA THR A 110 -1.77 5.29 8.06
C THR A 110 -2.40 6.67 7.94
N GLY A 111 -2.72 7.32 9.06
CA GLY A 111 -3.16 8.71 9.11
C GLY A 111 -2.17 9.65 8.42
N LEU A 112 -2.71 10.62 7.68
CA LEU A 112 -1.92 11.55 6.88
C LEU A 112 -0.89 12.31 7.73
N GLU A 113 -1.25 12.64 8.97
CA GLU A 113 -0.42 13.28 9.98
C GLU A 113 0.75 12.40 10.46
N ASN A 114 0.62 11.08 10.33
CA ASN A 114 1.63 10.13 10.74
C ASN A 114 2.61 9.79 9.62
N LEU A 115 2.23 10.00 8.36
CA LEU A 115 2.99 9.55 7.20
C LEU A 115 3.95 10.62 6.68
N TRP A 116 5.16 10.18 6.38
CA TRP A 116 6.18 10.93 5.66
C TRP A 116 6.64 10.13 4.46
N VAL A 117 6.99 10.80 3.39
CA VAL A 117 7.52 10.15 2.19
C VAL A 117 8.93 10.65 1.91
N HIS A 118 9.79 9.72 1.51
CA HIS A 118 11.08 10.05 0.91
C HIS A 118 10.87 10.15 -0.60
N VAL A 119 11.58 11.06 -1.23
CA VAL A 119 11.67 11.15 -2.68
C VAL A 119 13.09 10.91 -3.15
N ASP A 120 13.24 10.18 -4.25
CA ASP A 120 14.52 9.88 -4.86
C ASP A 120 15.14 11.11 -5.57
N SER A 121 16.12 10.87 -6.44
CA SER A 121 16.74 11.93 -7.25
C SER A 121 15.86 12.46 -8.37
N GLU A 122 14.88 11.68 -8.81
CA GLU A 122 13.94 12.02 -9.89
C GLU A 122 12.66 12.66 -9.32
N GLY A 123 12.51 12.66 -8.00
CA GLY A 123 11.37 13.27 -7.30
C GLY A 123 10.20 12.32 -7.12
N ALA A 124 10.36 11.03 -7.45
CA ALA A 124 9.36 10.01 -7.22
C ALA A 124 9.39 9.53 -5.76
N ILE A 125 8.23 9.15 -5.23
CA ILE A 125 8.15 8.57 -3.87
C ILE A 125 8.69 7.15 -3.93
N ASP A 126 9.80 6.90 -3.25
CA ASP A 126 10.48 5.62 -3.20
C ASP A 126 10.41 4.96 -1.81
N TRP A 127 10.09 5.73 -0.76
CA TRP A 127 10.00 5.20 0.61
C TRP A 127 8.97 5.91 1.50
N LEU A 128 8.59 5.22 2.57
CA LEU A 128 7.61 5.68 3.55
C LEU A 128 8.21 5.64 4.96
N GLY A 129 7.90 6.65 5.75
CA GLY A 129 8.26 6.78 7.15
C GLY A 129 7.04 7.11 8.00
N VAL A 130 7.08 6.70 9.26
CA VAL A 130 6.04 7.01 10.26
C VAL A 130 6.59 7.82 11.42
N VAL A 131 5.80 8.75 11.96
CA VAL A 131 6.19 9.56 13.12
C VAL A 131 5.95 8.81 14.43
N ASP A 132 4.73 8.31 14.62
CA ASP A 132 4.32 7.42 15.68
C ASP A 132 4.51 5.95 15.22
N PRO A 133 5.47 5.23 15.81
CA PRO A 133 5.76 3.83 15.47
C PRO A 133 4.82 2.83 16.15
N THR A 134 3.74 3.28 16.80
CA THR A 134 2.80 2.40 17.52
C THR A 134 2.07 1.46 16.56
N VAL A 135 2.21 0.15 16.78
CA VAL A 135 1.53 -0.89 16.01
C VAL A 135 0.27 -1.37 16.70
N ARG A 136 -0.77 -1.59 15.90
CA ARG A 136 -1.99 -2.27 16.29
C ARG A 136 -1.81 -3.75 16.03
N VAL A 137 -2.13 -4.59 17.01
CA VAL A 137 -1.89 -6.04 16.97
C VAL A 137 -3.12 -6.81 17.43
N LEU A 138 -3.14 -8.11 17.15
CA LEU A 138 -4.19 -9.04 17.57
C LEU A 138 -3.88 -9.65 18.95
N PRO A 139 -4.87 -10.24 19.65
CA PRO A 139 -4.67 -10.80 20.99
C PRO A 139 -3.65 -11.96 21.05
N ASP A 140 -3.45 -12.66 19.94
CA ASP A 140 -2.48 -13.75 19.80
C ASP A 140 -1.04 -13.28 19.54
N ASP A 141 -0.83 -11.97 19.40
CA ASP A 141 0.47 -11.38 19.12
C ASP A 141 1.50 -11.66 20.24
N PRO A 142 2.75 -12.03 19.92
CA PRO A 142 3.78 -12.29 20.93
C PRO A 142 4.01 -11.15 21.92
N CYS A 143 3.86 -9.89 21.49
CA CYS A 143 4.00 -8.73 22.36
C CYS A 143 2.90 -8.68 23.43
N VAL A 144 1.66 -9.07 23.09
CA VAL A 144 0.52 -9.15 24.02
C VAL A 144 0.67 -10.37 24.95
N ARG A 145 0.98 -11.54 24.37
CA ARG A 145 1.12 -12.80 25.11
C ARG A 145 2.22 -12.78 26.17
N SER A 146 3.22 -11.91 26.01
CA SER A 146 4.30 -11.75 27.00
C SER A 146 3.81 -11.24 28.37
N GLY A 147 2.57 -10.72 28.45
CA GLY A 147 1.96 -10.22 29.69
C GLY A 147 2.60 -8.94 30.23
N ARG A 148 3.61 -8.40 29.54
CA ARG A 148 4.25 -7.13 29.86
C ARG A 148 3.70 -6.05 28.91
N PRO A 149 3.45 -4.82 29.39
CA PRO A 149 3.14 -3.70 28.51
C PRO A 149 4.26 -3.53 27.49
N ALA A 150 4.00 -3.93 26.25
CA ALA A 150 4.92 -3.72 25.15
C ALA A 150 4.77 -2.27 24.69
N GLU A 151 5.82 -1.46 24.87
CA GLU A 151 5.80 -0.09 24.38
C GLU A 151 5.62 -0.06 22.86
N GLY A 152 4.79 0.87 22.38
CA GLY A 152 4.47 1.00 20.97
C GLY A 152 3.53 -0.09 20.44
N VAL A 153 2.71 -0.69 21.31
CA VAL A 153 1.68 -1.66 20.92
C VAL A 153 0.31 -1.23 21.44
N VAL A 154 -0.71 -1.37 20.59
CA VAL A 154 -2.12 -1.27 20.95
C VAL A 154 -2.81 -2.56 20.52
N GLU A 155 -3.40 -3.28 21.46
CA GLU A 155 -4.18 -4.48 21.15
C GLU A 155 -5.54 -4.08 20.57
N LEU A 156 -5.96 -4.77 19.51
CA LEU A 156 -7.32 -4.74 18.97
C LEU A 156 -7.99 -6.10 19.19
N PRO A 157 -9.32 -6.13 19.42
CA PRO A 157 -9.99 -7.34 19.89
C PRO A 157 -10.12 -8.44 18.82
N SER A 158 -9.97 -8.12 17.54
CA SER A 158 -10.13 -9.07 16.44
C SER A 158 -9.55 -8.57 15.12
N GLU A 159 -9.41 -9.47 14.15
CA GLU A 159 -9.05 -9.11 12.78
C GLU A 159 -10.07 -8.18 12.11
N ALA A 160 -11.36 -8.31 12.44
CA ALA A 160 -12.39 -7.40 11.94
C ALA A 160 -12.19 -5.98 12.48
N ALA A 161 -11.80 -5.83 13.74
CA ALA A 161 -11.47 -4.54 14.33
C ALA A 161 -10.21 -3.94 13.69
N LEU A 162 -9.17 -4.77 13.46
CA LEU A 162 -7.96 -4.35 12.76
C LEU A 162 -8.27 -3.89 11.32
N ALA A 163 -9.01 -4.69 10.55
CA ALA A 163 -9.40 -4.35 9.18
C ALA A 163 -10.23 -3.06 9.11
N THR A 164 -11.21 -2.91 9.99
CA THR A 164 -12.05 -1.70 10.07
C THR A 164 -11.23 -0.46 10.42
N TRP A 165 -10.32 -0.59 11.40
CA TRP A 165 -9.46 0.51 11.83
C TRP A 165 -8.54 0.97 10.69
N ILE A 166 -7.87 0.04 10.01
CA ILE A 166 -6.99 0.38 8.88
C ILE A 166 -7.78 0.97 7.73
N ALA A 167 -8.91 0.37 7.36
CA ALA A 167 -9.77 0.88 6.31
C ALA A 167 -10.20 2.33 6.61
N HIS A 168 -10.52 2.64 7.88
CA HIS A 168 -10.88 3.99 8.28
C HIS A 168 -9.71 4.96 8.16
N ARG A 169 -8.52 4.61 8.67
CA ARG A 169 -7.33 5.47 8.60
C ARG A 169 -6.88 5.71 7.16
N CYS A 170 -6.83 4.66 6.34
CA CYS A 170 -6.54 4.77 4.91
C CYS A 170 -7.59 5.62 4.18
N HIS A 171 -8.88 5.45 4.50
CA HIS A 171 -9.95 6.26 3.92
C HIS A 171 -9.75 7.76 4.20
N ARG A 172 -9.45 8.12 5.46
CA ARG A 172 -9.22 9.50 5.89
C ARG A 172 -7.97 10.12 5.25
N SER A 173 -6.95 9.32 4.96
CA SER A 173 -5.72 9.79 4.31
C SER A 173 -5.84 9.89 2.78
N LEU A 174 -6.40 8.88 2.12
CA LEU A 174 -6.47 8.81 0.66
C LEU A 174 -7.53 9.74 0.06
N THR A 175 -8.64 10.01 0.76
CA THR A 175 -9.69 10.91 0.26
C THR A 175 -9.17 12.30 -0.12
N PRO A 176 -8.49 13.05 0.77
CA PRO A 176 -7.98 14.37 0.40
C PRO A 176 -6.86 14.30 -0.66
N LEU A 177 -6.04 13.23 -0.65
CA LEU A 177 -5.00 13.02 -1.65
C LEU A 177 -5.59 12.81 -3.05
N PHE A 178 -6.61 11.95 -3.17
CA PHE A 178 -7.30 11.69 -4.44
C PHE A 178 -8.12 12.89 -4.90
N ALA A 179 -8.74 13.65 -3.98
CA ALA A 179 -9.41 14.89 -4.34
C ALA A 179 -8.42 15.92 -4.93
N LYS A 180 -7.25 16.11 -4.29
CA LYS A 180 -6.21 17.01 -4.79
C LYS A 180 -5.64 16.51 -6.13
N LEU A 181 -5.37 15.21 -6.28
CA LEU A 181 -4.89 14.63 -7.54
C LEU A 181 -5.91 14.80 -8.68
N HIS A 182 -7.19 14.59 -8.39
CA HIS A 182 -8.27 14.81 -9.35
C HIS A 182 -8.33 16.27 -9.80
N GLN A 183 -8.17 17.22 -8.86
CA GLN A 183 -8.13 18.64 -9.17
C GLN A 183 -6.93 19.03 -10.05
N ILE A 184 -5.70 18.69 -9.66
CA ILE A 184 -4.49 19.10 -10.40
C ILE A 184 -4.37 18.43 -11.77
N SER A 185 -4.94 17.23 -11.92
CA SER A 185 -4.96 16.51 -13.18
C SER A 185 -6.08 16.96 -14.12
N ASP A 186 -6.93 17.90 -13.70
CA ASP A 186 -8.13 18.33 -14.43
C ASP A 186 -9.05 17.15 -14.76
N GLY A 187 -9.23 16.25 -13.78
CA GLY A 187 -10.09 15.09 -13.91
C GLY A 187 -9.61 14.00 -14.88
N ALA A 188 -8.32 14.01 -15.29
CA ALA A 188 -7.75 12.99 -16.18
C ALA A 188 -7.99 11.55 -15.69
N VAL A 189 -8.14 11.36 -14.38
CA VAL A 189 -8.57 10.10 -13.74
C VAL A 189 -9.71 10.38 -12.77
N SER A 190 -10.76 9.56 -12.81
CA SER A 190 -11.86 9.66 -11.84
C SER A 190 -11.41 9.20 -10.46
N VAL A 191 -11.96 9.83 -9.41
CA VAL A 191 -11.71 9.40 -8.01
C VAL A 191 -12.12 7.94 -7.80
N GLU A 192 -13.19 7.48 -8.46
CA GLU A 192 -13.59 6.07 -8.47
C GLU A 192 -12.45 5.17 -8.96
N SER A 193 -11.83 5.50 -10.09
CA SER A 193 -10.71 4.72 -10.64
C SER A 193 -9.52 4.67 -9.68
N MET A 194 -9.25 5.75 -8.95
CA MET A 194 -8.19 5.78 -7.92
C MET A 194 -8.50 4.81 -6.76
N TRP A 195 -9.76 4.71 -6.32
CA TRP A 195 -10.18 3.71 -5.35
C TRP A 195 -10.10 2.28 -5.89
N GLN A 196 -10.29 2.06 -7.19
CA GLN A 196 -10.06 0.75 -7.80
C GLN A 196 -8.59 0.35 -7.77
N THR A 197 -7.68 1.32 -7.90
CA THR A 197 -6.24 1.11 -7.71
C THR A 197 -5.93 0.68 -6.27
N VAL A 198 -6.61 1.24 -5.28
CA VAL A 198 -6.51 0.80 -3.87
C VAL A 198 -6.93 -0.67 -3.73
N GLY A 199 -8.06 -1.06 -4.33
CA GLY A 199 -8.50 -2.45 -4.35
C GLY A 199 -7.46 -3.39 -4.95
N SER A 200 -6.90 -3.00 -6.09
CA SER A 200 -5.85 -3.74 -6.78
C SER A 200 -4.59 -3.90 -5.91
N ALA A 201 -4.15 -2.83 -5.24
CA ALA A 201 -3.00 -2.87 -4.35
C ALA A 201 -3.19 -3.84 -3.17
N ILE A 202 -4.41 -3.91 -2.60
CA ILE A 202 -4.73 -4.86 -1.52
C ILE A 202 -4.66 -6.30 -2.01
N VAL A 203 -5.26 -6.60 -3.17
CA VAL A 203 -5.26 -7.95 -3.75
C VAL A 203 -3.83 -8.38 -4.09
N VAL A 204 -3.04 -7.50 -4.69
CA VAL A 204 -1.63 -7.73 -4.99
C VAL A 204 -0.85 -8.04 -3.71
N ALA A 205 -0.96 -7.22 -2.66
CA ALA A 205 -0.26 -7.46 -1.39
C ALA A 205 -0.71 -8.79 -0.75
N ALA A 206 -2.01 -9.08 -0.73
CA ALA A 206 -2.56 -10.30 -0.15
C ALA A 206 -2.18 -11.59 -0.89
N THR A 207 -1.74 -11.47 -2.14
CA THR A 207 -1.28 -12.60 -2.97
C THR A 207 0.24 -12.71 -2.94
N GLN A 208 0.95 -11.61 -3.18
CA GLN A 208 2.41 -11.63 -3.32
C GLN A 208 3.15 -11.80 -2.00
N VAL A 209 2.68 -11.18 -0.91
CA VAL A 209 3.40 -11.23 0.37
C VAL A 209 3.46 -12.65 0.95
N PRO A 210 2.36 -13.44 0.96
CA PRO A 210 2.45 -14.86 1.34
C PRO A 210 3.43 -15.65 0.48
N MET A 211 3.41 -15.45 -0.85
CA MET A 211 4.33 -16.11 -1.78
C MET A 211 5.79 -15.78 -1.46
N LEU A 212 6.11 -14.50 -1.26
CA LEU A 212 7.47 -14.02 -0.95
C LEU A 212 7.95 -14.51 0.42
N ALA A 213 7.04 -14.64 1.39
CA ALA A 213 7.35 -15.10 2.74
C ALA A 213 7.31 -16.64 2.90
N GLY A 214 6.90 -17.39 1.87
CA GLY A 214 6.84 -18.85 1.89
C GLY A 214 5.78 -19.44 2.83
N TYR A 215 4.66 -18.74 3.07
CA TYR A 215 3.54 -19.25 3.88
C TYR A 215 2.22 -19.32 3.10
N SER A 216 1.22 -19.97 3.71
CA SER A 216 -0.10 -20.20 3.10
C SER A 216 -0.81 -18.91 2.68
N GLU A 217 -1.19 -18.83 1.41
CA GLU A 217 -1.98 -17.74 0.82
C GLU A 217 -3.35 -17.56 1.50
N VAL A 218 -3.92 -18.61 2.09
CA VAL A 218 -5.28 -18.59 2.66
C VAL A 218 -5.42 -17.52 3.75
N VAL A 219 -4.43 -17.41 4.64
CA VAL A 219 -4.46 -16.40 5.71
C VAL A 219 -4.32 -15.00 5.13
N GLY A 220 -3.42 -14.82 4.16
CA GLY A 220 -3.20 -13.54 3.49
C GLY A 220 -4.43 -13.06 2.73
N MET A 221 -5.03 -13.94 1.93
CA MET A 221 -6.27 -13.67 1.19
C MET A 221 -7.43 -13.33 2.13
N ARG A 222 -7.63 -14.09 3.21
CA ARG A 222 -8.68 -13.81 4.21
C ARG A 222 -8.51 -12.44 4.84
N ARG A 223 -7.29 -12.07 5.25
CA ARG A 223 -7.00 -10.76 5.84
C ARG A 223 -7.13 -9.62 4.84
N GLY A 224 -6.64 -9.80 3.60
CA GLY A 224 -6.82 -8.83 2.52
C GLY A 224 -8.30 -8.62 2.18
N GLN A 225 -9.08 -9.70 2.13
CA GLN A 225 -10.53 -9.63 1.91
C GLN A 225 -11.24 -8.88 3.05
N ALA A 226 -10.87 -9.10 4.31
CA ALA A 226 -11.45 -8.36 5.43
C ALA A 226 -11.22 -6.84 5.32
N VAL A 227 -10.04 -6.41 4.84
CA VAL A 227 -9.75 -4.98 4.58
C VAL A 227 -10.60 -4.46 3.42
N LEU A 228 -10.73 -5.21 2.31
CA LEU A 228 -11.61 -4.84 1.19
C LEU A 228 -13.07 -4.70 1.63
N ASP A 229 -13.56 -5.64 2.43
CA ASP A 229 -14.93 -5.65 2.94
C ASP A 229 -15.19 -4.44 3.85
N ALA A 230 -14.22 -4.07 4.70
CA ALA A 230 -14.31 -2.88 5.52
C ALA A 230 -14.37 -1.58 4.67
N LEU A 231 -13.54 -1.47 3.62
CA LEU A 231 -13.58 -0.33 2.70
C LEU A 231 -14.92 -0.25 1.95
N VAL A 232 -15.44 -1.38 1.47
CA VAL A 232 -16.79 -1.46 0.87
C VAL A 232 -17.88 -1.10 1.88
N GLY A 233 -17.72 -1.50 3.14
CA GLY A 233 -18.61 -1.13 4.24
C GLY A 233 -18.67 0.39 4.49
N PHE A 234 -17.59 1.12 4.19
CA PHE A 234 -17.57 2.59 4.17
C PHE A 234 -18.11 3.21 2.87
N GLY A 235 -18.60 2.39 1.93
CA GLY A 235 -19.14 2.84 0.64
C GLY A 235 -18.09 3.13 -0.43
N LEU A 236 -16.84 2.69 -0.25
CA LEU A 236 -15.76 2.99 -1.18
C LEU A 236 -15.77 2.04 -2.39
N PRO A 237 -15.61 2.55 -3.63
CA PRO A 237 -15.61 1.74 -4.84
C PRO A 237 -14.22 1.13 -5.06
N VAL A 238 -13.84 0.18 -4.19
CA VAL A 238 -12.56 -0.54 -4.27
C VAL A 238 -12.64 -1.86 -5.04
N ARG A 239 -13.84 -2.22 -5.51
CA ARG A 239 -14.06 -3.41 -6.33
C ARG A 239 -14.38 -2.98 -7.74
N GLY A 240 -13.61 -3.48 -8.71
CA GLY A 240 -13.75 -3.10 -10.10
C GLY A 240 -15.17 -3.39 -10.60
N PRO A 241 -15.65 -2.69 -11.64
CA PRO A 241 -16.93 -3.03 -12.23
C PRO A 241 -16.91 -4.52 -12.59
N SER A 242 -17.84 -5.29 -12.02
CA SER A 242 -17.99 -6.72 -12.32
C SER A 242 -18.23 -6.88 -13.83
N ARG A 243 -17.16 -7.13 -14.60
CA ARG A 243 -17.27 -7.39 -16.05
C ARG A 243 -18.18 -8.59 -16.36
N LEU A 244 -18.48 -9.40 -15.34
CA LEU A 244 -19.41 -10.54 -15.39
C LEU A 244 -20.91 -10.17 -15.42
N ARG A 245 -21.35 -8.92 -15.16
CA ARG A 245 -22.79 -8.55 -15.26
C ARG A 245 -23.20 -7.85 -16.56
N ARG A 246 -22.26 -7.44 -17.42
CA ARG A 246 -22.58 -6.83 -18.74
C ARG A 246 -22.57 -7.82 -19.92
N ALA A 247 -22.09 -9.05 -19.70
CA ALA A 247 -22.18 -10.13 -20.69
C ALA A 247 -23.51 -10.92 -20.63
N GLY A 248 -24.40 -10.64 -19.66
CA GLY A 248 -25.66 -11.34 -19.47
C GLY A 248 -26.85 -10.84 -20.30
N SER A 249 -26.67 -9.83 -21.15
CA SER A 249 -27.75 -9.23 -21.97
C SER A 249 -27.53 -9.32 -23.48
N LEU A 250 -26.46 -9.98 -23.95
CA LEU A 250 -26.16 -10.09 -25.38
C LEU A 250 -25.97 -11.53 -25.91
N PHE A 251 -26.17 -12.55 -25.06
CA PHE A 251 -26.10 -13.95 -25.49
C PHE A 251 -27.45 -14.66 -25.34
N ALA A 252 -28.43 -14.18 -26.12
CA ALA A 252 -29.55 -15.00 -26.57
C ALA A 252 -29.48 -15.11 -28.10
N ARG A 253 -28.54 -15.92 -28.60
CA ARG A 253 -28.66 -16.63 -29.89
C ARG A 253 -27.61 -17.73 -30.01
N PRO A 254 -27.99 -18.96 -30.40
CA PRO A 254 -27.07 -20.09 -30.48
C PRO A 254 -26.43 -20.18 -31.86
N GLY A 255 -25.16 -20.59 -31.93
CA GLY A 255 -24.63 -21.18 -33.16
C GLY A 255 -23.12 -21.13 -33.35
N ARG A 256 -22.54 -22.34 -33.29
CA ARG A 256 -21.39 -22.87 -34.06
C ARG A 256 -19.98 -22.73 -33.47
N HIS A 257 -19.45 -23.94 -33.22
CA HIS A 257 -18.04 -24.32 -33.09
C HIS A 257 -17.12 -23.66 -34.12
N GLU A 258 -15.94 -23.21 -33.68
CA GLU A 258 -14.63 -23.58 -34.24
C GLU A 258 -13.48 -22.92 -33.45
N GLY A 259 -12.36 -23.65 -33.31
CA GLY A 259 -11.03 -23.05 -33.16
C GLY A 259 -10.47 -22.86 -31.74
N LEU A 260 -9.89 -23.93 -31.17
CA LEU A 260 -8.90 -23.86 -30.08
C LEU A 260 -7.60 -23.22 -30.59
N ALA A 261 -7.17 -22.11 -30.00
CA ALA A 261 -5.81 -21.61 -30.10
C ALA A 261 -5.23 -21.36 -28.71
N LYS A 262 -4.32 -22.26 -28.30
CA LYS A 262 -3.36 -22.07 -27.19
C LYS A 262 -2.23 -21.18 -27.70
N LEU A 263 -1.68 -20.31 -26.83
CA LEU A 263 -0.30 -19.74 -26.79
C LEU A 263 -0.34 -18.60 -25.75
N GLY A 264 0.62 -18.31 -24.89
CA GLY A 264 1.99 -18.76 -24.67
C GLY A 264 2.59 -17.84 -23.58
N GLN A 265 3.52 -18.37 -22.79
CA GLN A 265 4.18 -17.75 -21.62
C GLN A 265 5.12 -16.56 -21.98
N PRO A 266 5.61 -15.80 -20.96
CA PRO A 266 6.10 -14.42 -21.12
C PRO A 266 7.57 -14.31 -21.55
N CYS A 267 7.90 -13.20 -22.21
CA CYS A 267 9.26 -12.82 -22.54
C CYS A 267 9.90 -12.03 -21.40
N LEU A 268 11.02 -12.56 -20.89
CA LEU A 268 12.05 -11.83 -20.15
C LEU A 268 12.94 -11.09 -21.16
N TYR A 269 13.23 -9.83 -20.91
CA TYR A 269 14.53 -9.18 -21.15
C TYR A 269 14.75 -8.14 -20.06
#